data_AF-A0AA38SCM3-F1
#
_entry.id   AF-A0AA38SCM3-F1
#
_cell.length_a   1.000
_cell.length_b   1.000
_cell.length_c   1.000
_cell.angle_alpha   90.00
_cell.angle_beta   90.00
_cell.angle_gamma   90.00
#
_symmetry.space_group_name_H-M   'P 1'
#
loop_
_entity.id
_entity.type
_entity.pdbx_description
1 polymer ?
#
loop_
_entity_poly.entity_id
_entity_poly.type
_entity_poly.pdbx_seq_one_letter_code
_entity_poly.pdbx_strand_id
1 'polypeptide(L)'
;MQEFTRRWVVGVPELPISPTYLRRRRIHLHRSNSRDRSFLPVKMVTSAVVNTYPLSSYTFGTKEPKMEKDTSVADRLARMKVNYMKEGMRTSVEGILLVQEHNHPHILLLQIGNTFCKLPGGRLKPGENEIEGLKRKLSSKLAANSTGLQPDWQLFLHILNCLILVEFKRFMIFDGCPCKWLQLQIGECVAIWWRPNFETIMYPYCPPHITKPKECKKLFLVHLSEREYFAVPKNLKLLAVPLFELYDNVQRYGPVISTIPQQLSRFQFNMIHA
;
A
#
# COMPACT_ATOMS: atom_id res chain seq x y z
N MET A 1 52.14 8.97 1.57
CA MET A 1 53.21 8.39 2.39
C MET A 1 52.75 8.48 3.84
N GLN A 2 52.45 7.30 4.43
CA GLN A 2 52.34 6.98 5.87
C GLN A 2 51.24 7.70 6.67
N GLU A 3 50.13 7.09 7.10
CA GLU A 3 49.89 5.84 7.86
C GLU A 3 50.47 5.89 9.30
N PHE A 4 49.63 5.49 10.28
CA PHE A 4 49.92 4.98 11.64
C PHE A 4 49.30 5.69 12.88
N THR A 5 48.20 5.08 13.35
CA THR A 5 47.93 4.48 14.68
C THR A 5 47.94 5.27 16.01
N ARG A 6 46.85 5.01 16.76
CA ARG A 6 46.73 4.61 18.20
C ARG A 6 47.23 5.57 19.29
N ARG A 7 46.33 5.94 20.22
CA ARG A 7 46.29 5.47 21.62
C ARG A 7 45.26 6.27 22.43
N TRP A 8 44.29 5.60 23.04
CA TRP A 8 43.60 6.12 24.22
C TRP A 8 44.22 5.45 25.45
N VAL A 9 44.98 6.23 26.22
CA VAL A 9 45.36 5.89 27.60
C VAL A 9 45.19 7.17 28.39
N VAL A 10 44.16 7.24 29.23
CA VAL A 10 44.15 8.15 30.38
C VAL A 10 43.65 7.34 31.56
N GLY A 11 44.55 7.16 32.53
CA GLY A 11 44.36 6.40 33.75
C GLY A 11 43.41 7.06 34.73
N VAL A 12 42.78 6.22 35.54
CA VAL A 12 42.01 6.58 36.73
C VAL A 12 42.70 5.89 37.92
N PRO A 13 42.85 6.55 39.09
CA PRO A 13 43.72 6.07 40.16
C PRO A 13 43.11 4.91 40.96
N GLU A 14 44.00 4.06 41.46
CA GLU A 14 43.73 2.88 42.29
C GLU A 14 43.29 3.25 43.72
N LEU A 15 42.26 2.56 44.22
CA LEU A 15 41.93 2.41 45.65
C LEU A 15 41.36 0.99 45.91
N PRO A 16 41.45 0.46 47.14
CA PRO A 16 41.83 -0.93 47.41
C PRO A 16 40.70 -1.96 47.28
N ILE A 17 41.14 -3.18 46.94
CA ILE A 17 40.32 -4.37 46.67
C ILE A 17 39.81 -4.95 48.00
N SER A 18 38.48 -4.96 48.18
CA SER A 18 37.80 -5.83 49.16
C SER A 18 36.88 -6.81 48.40
N PRO A 19 37.00 -8.13 48.61
CA PRO A 19 36.43 -9.13 47.70
C PRO A 19 35.04 -9.59 48.14
N THR A 20 34.02 -8.74 48.10
CA THR A 20 32.62 -9.21 48.31
C THR A 20 31.60 -8.28 47.65
N TYR A 21 31.19 -8.57 46.40
CA TYR A 21 29.79 -8.50 45.91
C TYR A 21 29.66 -8.64 44.38
N LEU A 22 30.13 -9.75 43.80
CA LEU A 22 29.62 -10.17 42.49
C LEU A 22 28.36 -11.00 42.70
N ARG A 23 27.21 -10.34 42.87
CA ARG A 23 25.90 -10.99 42.74
C ARG A 23 25.63 -11.26 41.27
N ARG A 24 26.34 -12.24 40.69
CA ARG A 24 25.98 -12.87 39.41
C ARG A 24 24.54 -13.37 39.57
N ARG A 25 23.57 -12.72 38.91
CA ARG A 25 22.29 -13.37 38.63
C ARG A 25 22.58 -14.53 37.68
N ARG A 26 22.84 -15.70 38.27
CA ARG A 26 22.89 -17.00 37.61
C ARG A 26 21.50 -17.25 37.02
N ILE A 27 21.36 -16.96 35.73
CA ILE A 27 20.21 -17.41 34.96
C ILE A 27 20.26 -18.94 35.01
N HIS A 28 19.35 -19.55 35.76
CA HIS A 28 19.23 -20.99 35.83
C HIS A 28 18.68 -21.47 34.48
N LEU A 29 19.56 -21.90 33.57
CA LEU A 29 19.13 -22.76 32.48
C LEU A 29 18.71 -24.09 33.11
N HIS A 30 17.40 -24.28 33.24
CA HIS A 30 16.84 -25.61 33.44
C HIS A 30 17.26 -26.46 32.24
N ARG A 31 18.16 -27.42 32.47
CA ARG A 31 18.49 -28.48 31.53
C ARG A 31 17.25 -29.39 31.43
N SER A 32 16.36 -29.08 30.50
CA SER A 32 15.21 -29.91 30.19
C SER A 32 15.70 -31.23 29.60
N ASN A 33 15.18 -32.32 30.17
CA ASN A 33 15.50 -33.68 29.82
C ASN A 33 15.15 -33.91 28.34
N SER A 34 16.09 -34.49 27.60
CA SER A 34 15.98 -34.78 26.19
C SER A 34 15.21 -36.08 26.00
N ARG A 35 13.90 -35.98 25.78
CA ARG A 35 13.00 -36.97 25.16
C ARG A 35 11.60 -36.35 25.14
N ASP A 36 10.94 -36.38 23.98
CA ASP A 36 9.64 -35.76 23.68
C ASP A 36 9.58 -34.22 23.63
N ARG A 37 10.12 -33.67 22.54
CA ARG A 37 9.40 -32.62 21.81
C ARG A 37 9.06 -33.20 20.46
N SER A 38 7.81 -33.65 20.30
CA SER A 38 7.18 -33.62 18.98
C SER A 38 7.33 -32.19 18.49
N PHE A 39 8.22 -32.00 17.52
CA PHE A 39 8.28 -30.76 16.75
C PHE A 39 6.89 -30.64 16.12
N LEU A 40 6.03 -29.79 16.71
CA LEU A 40 4.85 -29.34 16.01
C LEU A 40 5.35 -28.82 14.67
N PRO A 41 4.81 -29.32 13.54
CA PRO A 41 5.28 -28.88 12.24
C PRO A 41 5.19 -27.37 12.23
N VAL A 42 6.33 -26.70 12.00
CA VAL A 42 6.32 -25.29 11.63
C VAL A 42 5.35 -25.23 10.47
N LYS A 43 4.16 -24.67 10.68
CA LYS A 43 3.22 -24.43 9.58
C LYS A 43 3.99 -23.59 8.58
N MET A 44 4.46 -24.21 7.50
CA MET A 44 5.03 -23.47 6.39
C MET A 44 3.95 -22.50 5.96
N VAL A 45 4.18 -21.21 6.21
CA VAL A 45 3.31 -20.16 5.69
C VAL A 45 3.49 -20.23 4.19
N THR A 46 2.55 -20.88 3.52
CA THR A 46 2.51 -20.89 2.05
C THR A 46 2.42 -19.44 1.60
N SER A 47 3.38 -18.99 0.79
CA SER A 47 3.34 -17.66 0.19
C SER A 47 2.01 -17.45 -0.53
N ALA A 48 1.34 -16.34 -0.25
CA ALA A 48 0.11 -15.99 -0.95
C ALA A 48 0.41 -15.83 -2.45
N VAL A 49 -0.36 -16.51 -3.29
CA VAL A 49 -0.22 -16.43 -4.74
C VAL A 49 -0.97 -15.22 -5.28
N VAL A 50 -0.33 -14.44 -6.13
CA VAL A 50 -0.91 -13.26 -6.78
C VAL A 50 -0.86 -13.46 -8.29
N ASN A 51 -2.04 -13.54 -8.89
CA ASN A 51 -2.17 -13.58 -10.34
C ASN A 51 -1.85 -12.21 -10.95
N THR A 52 -1.03 -12.21 -11.99
CA THR A 52 -0.68 -11.01 -12.76
C THR A 52 -0.87 -11.30 -14.23
N TYR A 53 -1.52 -10.37 -14.94
CA TYR A 53 -1.85 -10.51 -16.36
C TYR A 53 -1.02 -9.54 -17.22
N PRO A 54 -0.85 -9.83 -18.53
CA PRO A 54 -0.07 -8.99 -19.43
C PRO A 54 -0.62 -7.57 -19.49
N LEU A 55 0.27 -6.57 -19.55
CA LEU A 55 -0.12 -5.15 -19.68
C LEU A 55 -1.04 -4.93 -20.89
N SER A 56 -0.83 -5.67 -21.97
CA SER A 56 -1.65 -5.64 -23.19
C SER A 56 -3.10 -6.09 -22.99
N SER A 57 -3.43 -6.81 -21.91
CA SER A 57 -4.81 -7.21 -21.58
C SER A 57 -5.64 -6.07 -21.00
N TYR A 58 -5.00 -4.95 -20.65
CA TYR A 58 -5.62 -3.77 -20.08
C TYR A 58 -5.74 -2.65 -21.10
N THR A 59 -6.87 -1.95 -21.06
CA THR A 59 -7.15 -0.84 -21.97
C THR A 59 -7.16 0.47 -21.21
N PHE A 60 -6.58 1.52 -21.80
CA PHE A 60 -6.41 2.82 -21.16
C PHE A 60 -7.11 3.89 -21.99
N GLY A 61 -8.20 4.42 -21.46
CA GLY A 61 -8.90 5.58 -22.00
C GLY A 61 -8.61 6.85 -21.22
N THR A 62 -9.11 7.97 -21.73
CA THR A 62 -9.00 9.27 -21.07
C THR A 62 -10.33 9.76 -20.53
N LYS A 63 -10.31 10.49 -19.42
CA LYS A 63 -11.47 11.22 -18.88
C LYS A 63 -11.11 12.64 -18.47
N GLU A 64 -12.12 13.40 -18.08
CA GLU A 64 -11.94 14.79 -17.68
C GLU A 64 -10.87 14.97 -16.60
N PRO A 65 -10.06 16.04 -16.71
CA PRO A 65 -8.93 16.26 -15.83
C PRO A 65 -9.41 16.40 -14.39
N LYS A 66 -8.63 15.82 -13.48
CA LYS A 66 -8.90 15.86 -12.05
C LYS A 66 -7.85 16.70 -11.37
N MET A 67 -8.20 17.94 -11.07
CA MET A 67 -7.31 18.87 -10.39
C MET A 67 -6.97 18.36 -8.99
N GLU A 68 -5.72 18.59 -8.59
CA GLU A 68 -5.31 18.37 -7.20
C GLU A 68 -5.97 19.39 -6.30
N LYS A 69 -6.18 19.01 -5.03
CA LYS A 69 -6.83 19.90 -4.06
C LYS A 69 -5.95 21.05 -3.60
N ASP A 70 -4.63 20.84 -3.64
CA ASP A 70 -3.65 21.77 -3.09
C ASP A 70 -2.71 22.19 -4.21
N THR A 71 -2.42 23.49 -4.30
CA THR A 71 -1.51 24.08 -5.27
C THR A 71 -0.04 23.86 -4.90
N SER A 72 0.24 23.69 -3.61
CA SER A 72 1.59 23.49 -3.08
C SER A 72 1.62 22.48 -1.93
N VAL A 73 2.83 22.03 -1.58
CA VAL A 73 3.05 21.20 -0.38
C VAL A 73 2.69 21.95 0.90
N ALA A 74 2.93 23.27 0.94
CA ALA A 74 2.59 24.10 2.08
C ALA A 74 1.07 24.17 2.31
N ASP A 75 0.29 24.38 1.24
CA ASP A 75 -1.18 24.40 1.30
C ASP A 75 -1.74 23.06 1.79
N ARG A 76 -1.15 21.97 1.30
CA ARG A 76 -1.51 20.61 1.74
C ARG A 76 -1.29 20.41 3.24
N LEU A 77 -0.15 20.87 3.77
CA LEU A 77 0.18 20.75 5.20
C LEU A 77 -0.69 21.67 6.07
N ALA A 78 -0.98 22.90 5.60
CA ALA A 78 -1.90 23.82 6.27
C ALA A 78 -3.31 23.22 6.38
N ARG A 79 -3.85 22.71 5.26
CA ARG A 79 -5.15 22.01 5.27
C ARG A 79 -5.13 20.74 6.11
N MET A 80 -4.01 20.01 6.12
CA MET A 80 -3.85 18.85 7.00
C MET A 80 -3.94 19.25 8.48
N LYS A 81 -3.29 20.36 8.88
CA LYS A 81 -3.34 20.89 10.24
C LYS A 81 -4.76 21.28 10.63
N VAL A 82 -5.47 22.04 9.78
CA VAL A 82 -6.86 22.43 10.03
C VAL A 82 -7.78 21.22 10.17
N ASN A 83 -7.68 20.24 9.27
CA ASN A 83 -8.51 19.03 9.34
C ASN A 83 -8.18 18.18 10.57
N TYR A 84 -6.92 18.13 10.97
CA TYR A 84 -6.50 17.37 12.14
C TYR A 84 -7.10 17.93 13.42
N MET A 85 -7.16 19.26 13.56
CA MET A 85 -7.79 19.88 14.73
C MET A 85 -9.31 19.62 14.81
N LYS A 86 -9.97 19.39 13.67
CA LYS A 86 -11.42 19.13 13.60
C LYS A 86 -11.78 17.66 13.77
N GLU A 87 -11.06 16.77 13.08
CA GLU A 87 -11.45 15.37 12.89
C GLU A 87 -10.42 14.38 13.44
N GLY A 88 -9.27 14.86 13.92
CA GLY A 88 -8.17 14.03 14.39
C GLY A 88 -7.31 13.44 13.27
N MET A 89 -6.74 12.26 13.53
CA MET A 89 -5.80 11.60 12.62
C MET A 89 -6.41 11.32 11.25
N ARG A 90 -5.68 11.69 10.21
CA ARG A 90 -6.05 11.37 8.83
C ARG A 90 -5.77 9.89 8.53
N THR A 91 -6.79 9.16 8.09
CA THR A 91 -6.59 7.82 7.51
C THR A 91 -6.57 7.89 5.99
N SER A 92 -5.60 7.24 5.36
CA SER A 92 -5.49 7.15 3.90
C SER A 92 -5.18 5.74 3.44
N VAL A 93 -5.71 5.38 2.27
CA VAL A 93 -5.53 4.06 1.67
C VAL A 93 -5.03 4.21 0.25
N GLU A 94 -4.09 3.36 -0.15
CA GLU A 94 -3.52 3.31 -1.50
C GLU A 94 -3.54 1.86 -2.01
N GLY A 95 -3.83 1.70 -3.29
CA GLY A 95 -3.91 0.40 -3.95
C GLY A 95 -2.67 0.14 -4.80
N ILE A 96 -2.08 -1.04 -4.63
CA ILE A 96 -1.03 -1.59 -5.48
C ILE A 96 -1.71 -2.46 -6.53
N LEU A 97 -1.75 -2.00 -7.78
CA LEU A 97 -2.28 -2.77 -8.91
C LEU A 97 -1.10 -3.32 -9.69
N LEU A 98 -1.04 -4.64 -9.79
CA LEU A 98 0.04 -5.36 -10.47
C LEU A 98 -0.38 -5.80 -11.86
N VAL A 99 0.50 -5.56 -12.81
CA VAL A 99 0.45 -6.10 -14.18
C VAL A 99 1.80 -6.73 -14.49
N GLN A 100 1.93 -7.38 -15.63
CA GLN A 100 3.22 -7.89 -16.06
C GLN A 100 3.52 -7.55 -17.51
N GLU A 101 4.80 -7.36 -17.81
CA GLU A 101 5.32 -7.19 -19.16
C GLU A 101 6.63 -7.97 -19.23
N HIS A 102 6.82 -8.74 -20.30
CA HIS A 102 7.96 -9.63 -20.49
C HIS A 102 8.26 -10.55 -19.28
N ASN A 103 7.21 -11.13 -18.67
CA ASN A 103 7.34 -12.01 -17.50
C ASN A 103 7.95 -11.31 -16.26
N HIS A 104 7.77 -10.00 -16.16
CA HIS A 104 8.26 -9.19 -15.05
C HIS A 104 7.12 -8.36 -14.42
N PRO A 105 7.00 -8.33 -13.08
CA PRO A 105 5.94 -7.58 -12.41
C PRO A 105 6.18 -6.06 -12.52
N HIS A 106 5.10 -5.36 -12.84
CA HIS A 106 5.03 -3.91 -12.92
C HIS A 106 3.91 -3.38 -12.02
N ILE A 107 4.11 -2.20 -11.43
CA ILE A 107 3.10 -1.51 -10.63
C ILE A 107 2.52 -0.36 -11.43
N LEU A 108 1.19 -0.25 -11.47
CA LEU A 108 0.51 0.88 -12.07
C LEU A 108 0.58 2.12 -11.15
N LEU A 109 1.25 3.18 -11.62
CA LEU A 109 1.41 4.46 -10.91
C LEU A 109 0.78 5.61 -11.71
N LEU A 110 0.16 6.55 -10.99
CA LEU A 110 -0.31 7.80 -11.57
C LEU A 110 0.81 8.85 -11.51
N GLN A 111 1.28 9.30 -12.68
CA GLN A 111 2.25 10.37 -12.82
C GLN A 111 1.55 11.73 -12.98
N ILE A 112 2.04 12.73 -12.26
CA ILE A 112 1.61 14.14 -12.35
C ILE A 112 2.79 14.94 -12.91
N GLY A 113 2.57 15.61 -14.05
CA GLY A 113 3.66 16.22 -14.80
C GLY A 113 4.71 15.16 -15.15
N ASN A 114 5.99 15.48 -14.95
CA ASN A 114 7.09 14.55 -15.24
C ASN A 114 7.83 14.04 -13.99
N THR A 115 7.57 14.62 -12.82
CA THR A 115 8.43 14.43 -11.63
C THR A 115 7.76 13.66 -10.50
N PHE A 116 6.43 13.64 -10.42
CA PHE A 116 5.72 13.07 -9.27
C PHE A 116 4.92 11.83 -9.65
N CYS A 117 5.17 10.72 -8.95
CA CYS A 117 4.38 9.50 -9.06
C CYS A 117 3.60 9.25 -7.76
N LYS A 118 2.37 8.76 -7.88
CA LYS A 118 1.53 8.37 -6.74
C LYS A 118 0.79 7.07 -7.02
N LEU A 119 0.56 6.30 -5.97
CA LEU A 119 -0.40 5.20 -6.03
C LEU A 119 -1.83 5.76 -6.16
N PRO A 120 -2.73 5.05 -6.86
CA PRO A 120 -4.16 5.35 -6.81
C PRO A 120 -4.71 5.03 -5.40
N GLY A 121 -5.67 5.84 -4.93
CA GLY A 121 -6.06 5.85 -3.52
C GLY A 121 -6.38 7.25 -3.00
N GLY A 122 -6.46 7.42 -1.69
CA GLY A 122 -6.61 8.72 -1.04
C GLY A 122 -7.15 8.65 0.39
N ARG A 123 -7.51 9.83 0.93
CA ARG A 123 -8.03 9.99 2.29
C ARG A 123 -9.44 9.41 2.45
N LEU A 124 -9.64 8.64 3.52
CA LEU A 124 -10.95 8.11 3.94
C LEU A 124 -11.82 9.18 4.61
N LYS A 125 -13.14 8.98 4.56
CA LYS A 125 -14.09 9.71 5.40
C LYS A 125 -14.01 9.18 6.85
N PRO A 126 -14.37 9.98 7.87
CA PRO A 126 -14.47 9.47 9.24
C PRO A 126 -15.41 8.26 9.32
N GLY A 127 -14.98 7.18 9.98
CA GLY A 127 -15.75 5.94 10.13
C GLY A 127 -15.89 5.08 8.87
N GLU A 128 -15.31 5.48 7.73
CA GLU A 128 -15.40 4.71 6.49
C GLU A 128 -14.51 3.46 6.53
N ASN A 129 -15.06 2.33 6.08
CA ASN A 129 -14.31 1.09 5.94
C ASN A 129 -13.16 1.24 4.93
N GLU A 130 -11.99 0.67 5.26
CA GLU A 130 -10.77 0.85 4.47
C GLU A 130 -10.87 0.24 3.07
N ILE A 131 -11.50 -0.93 2.97
CA ILE A 131 -11.69 -1.68 1.73
C ILE A 131 -12.69 -0.95 0.83
N GLU A 132 -13.86 -0.60 1.36
CA GLU A 132 -14.88 0.14 0.61
C GLU A 132 -14.40 1.54 0.21
N GLY A 133 -13.69 2.19 1.14
CA GLY A 133 -13.05 3.47 0.91
C GLY A 133 -12.03 3.41 -0.21
N LEU A 134 -11.18 2.37 -0.25
CA LEU A 134 -10.23 2.16 -1.33
C LEU A 134 -10.94 1.91 -2.66
N LYS A 135 -11.93 0.99 -2.71
CA LYS A 135 -12.74 0.76 -3.92
C LYS A 135 -13.29 2.07 -4.48
N ARG A 136 -13.95 2.87 -3.64
CA ARG A 136 -14.47 4.19 -4.02
C ARG A 136 -13.39 5.14 -4.52
N LYS A 137 -12.18 5.14 -3.94
CA LYS A 137 -11.06 5.96 -4.42
C LYS A 137 -10.54 5.50 -5.78
N LEU A 138 -10.42 4.19 -5.98
CA LEU A 138 -10.01 3.60 -7.25
C LEU A 138 -11.03 3.93 -8.34
N SER A 139 -12.32 3.71 -8.10
CA SER A 139 -13.39 4.08 -9.03
C SER A 139 -13.34 5.57 -9.37
N SER A 140 -13.20 6.44 -8.37
CA SER A 140 -13.15 7.89 -8.60
C SER A 140 -11.92 8.33 -9.41
N LYS A 141 -10.81 7.59 -9.37
CA LYS A 141 -9.56 7.91 -10.09
C LYS A 141 -9.49 7.25 -11.47
N LEU A 142 -9.96 6.02 -11.60
CA LEU A 142 -9.68 5.15 -12.75
C LEU A 142 -10.93 4.62 -13.45
N ALA A 143 -12.14 4.75 -12.89
CA ALA A 143 -13.35 4.36 -13.60
C ALA A 143 -13.78 5.42 -14.63
N ALA A 144 -14.45 4.97 -15.69
CA ALA A 144 -15.11 5.83 -16.66
C ALA A 144 -16.22 6.67 -16.00
N ASN A 145 -16.32 7.94 -16.39
CA ASN A 145 -17.42 8.80 -15.94
C ASN A 145 -18.64 8.51 -16.83
N SER A 146 -19.46 7.50 -16.53
CA SER A 146 -20.75 7.37 -17.21
C SER A 146 -21.83 8.17 -16.47
N THR A 147 -22.07 9.39 -16.94
CA THR A 147 -23.31 10.13 -16.63
C THR A 147 -24.50 9.66 -17.47
N GLY A 148 -24.32 8.72 -18.41
CA GLY A 148 -25.41 8.19 -19.25
C GLY A 148 -26.03 6.86 -18.84
N LEU A 149 -25.50 6.18 -17.81
CA LEU A 149 -25.97 4.87 -17.33
C LEU A 149 -25.82 4.78 -15.80
N GLN A 150 -26.45 5.69 -15.07
CA GLN A 150 -26.78 5.41 -13.67
C GLN A 150 -28.00 4.49 -13.69
N PRO A 151 -27.92 3.22 -13.23
CA PRO A 151 -29.13 2.48 -12.93
C PRO A 151 -29.82 3.21 -11.79
N ASP A 152 -31.07 3.60 -12.01
CA ASP A 152 -31.94 4.06 -10.93
C ASP A 152 -32.04 2.94 -9.88
N TRP A 153 -31.46 3.18 -8.70
CA TRP A 153 -31.32 2.19 -7.63
C TRP A 153 -32.69 1.77 -7.06
N GLN A 154 -33.77 2.49 -7.38
CA GLN A 154 -35.13 2.15 -6.98
C GLN A 154 -35.76 1.04 -7.86
N LEU A 155 -35.30 0.83 -9.09
CA LEU A 155 -35.78 -0.25 -9.98
C LEU A 155 -35.09 -1.61 -9.70
N PHE A 156 -33.86 -1.59 -9.18
CA PHE A 156 -33.07 -2.81 -8.93
C PHE A 156 -33.69 -3.73 -7.86
N LEU A 157 -34.34 -3.16 -6.84
CA LEU A 157 -35.02 -3.94 -5.79
C LEU A 157 -36.32 -4.59 -6.29
N HIS A 158 -36.98 -4.04 -7.32
CA HIS A 158 -38.20 -4.62 -7.88
C HIS A 158 -37.89 -5.76 -8.87
N ILE A 159 -36.81 -5.65 -9.65
CA ILE A 159 -36.42 -6.68 -10.62
C ILE A 159 -35.77 -7.90 -9.94
N LEU A 160 -35.04 -7.70 -8.83
CA LEU A 160 -34.44 -8.77 -8.04
C LEU A 160 -35.46 -9.73 -7.39
N ASN A 161 -36.72 -9.31 -7.22
CA ASN A 161 -37.78 -10.17 -6.71
C ASN A 161 -38.52 -10.99 -7.79
N CYS A 162 -38.31 -10.72 -9.08
CA CYS A 162 -39.15 -11.30 -10.14
C CYS A 162 -38.45 -12.22 -11.15
N LEU A 163 -37.13 -12.34 -11.21
CA LEU A 163 -36.51 -13.30 -12.15
C LEU A 163 -35.30 -14.06 -11.58
N ILE A 164 -35.40 -15.37 -11.76
CA ILE A 164 -34.46 -16.41 -11.40
C ILE A 164 -33.06 -16.13 -11.97
N LEU A 165 -32.08 -16.28 -11.09
CA LEU A 165 -30.64 -16.24 -11.27
C LEU A 165 -30.14 -17.21 -12.36
N VAL A 166 -30.01 -16.79 -13.63
CA VAL A 166 -28.96 -17.35 -14.51
C VAL A 166 -28.45 -16.36 -15.57
N GLU A 167 -29.26 -15.45 -16.12
CA GLU A 167 -28.83 -14.67 -17.30
C GLU A 167 -28.32 -13.25 -17.02
N PHE A 168 -28.35 -12.76 -15.78
CA PHE A 168 -27.94 -11.38 -15.46
C PHE A 168 -26.44 -11.09 -15.64
N LYS A 169 -25.59 -12.13 -15.70
CA LYS A 169 -24.14 -11.98 -15.94
C LYS A 169 -23.81 -11.57 -17.38
N ARG A 170 -24.71 -11.81 -18.35
CA ARG A 170 -24.44 -11.52 -19.77
C ARG A 170 -24.75 -10.07 -20.15
N PHE A 171 -25.61 -9.39 -19.39
CA PHE A 171 -26.04 -8.01 -19.68
C PHE A 171 -25.06 -6.92 -19.20
N MET A 172 -24.09 -7.27 -18.34
CA MET A 172 -23.04 -6.34 -17.89
C MET A 172 -21.74 -6.38 -18.71
N ILE A 173 -21.75 -7.08 -19.85
CA ILE A 173 -20.65 -7.12 -20.82
C ILE A 173 -21.02 -6.20 -21.99
N PHE A 174 -21.09 -4.90 -21.72
CA PHE A 174 -20.87 -3.87 -22.73
C PHE A 174 -19.65 -3.07 -22.27
N ASP A 175 -18.70 -2.87 -23.18
CA ASP A 175 -17.31 -2.43 -22.96
C ASP A 175 -17.12 -1.00 -22.41
N GLY A 176 -17.78 -0.68 -21.30
CA GLY A 176 -17.69 0.62 -20.64
C GLY A 176 -18.46 0.78 -19.33
N CYS A 177 -19.05 -0.29 -18.75
CA CYS A 177 -19.85 -0.14 -17.54
C CYS A 177 -18.98 0.16 -16.29
N PRO A 178 -19.28 1.21 -15.49
CA PRO A 178 -18.61 1.49 -14.21
C PRO A 178 -18.78 0.39 -13.17
N CYS A 179 -19.74 -0.51 -13.39
CA CYS A 179 -20.11 -1.59 -12.48
C CYS A 179 -19.00 -2.64 -12.28
N LYS A 180 -18.01 -2.76 -13.19
CA LYS A 180 -16.80 -3.61 -12.98
C LYS A 180 -15.99 -3.20 -11.74
N TRP A 181 -15.96 -1.91 -11.40
CA TRP A 181 -15.16 -1.40 -10.27
C TRP A 181 -15.70 -1.80 -8.89
N LEU A 182 -16.99 -2.16 -8.81
CA LEU A 182 -17.58 -2.71 -7.59
C LEU A 182 -17.02 -4.11 -7.27
N GLN A 183 -16.53 -4.81 -8.30
CA GLN A 183 -16.03 -6.18 -8.23
C GLN A 183 -14.53 -6.29 -7.94
N LEU A 184 -13.75 -5.19 -7.97
CA LEU A 184 -12.33 -5.25 -7.61
C LEU A 184 -12.15 -5.90 -6.24
N GLN A 185 -11.36 -6.96 -6.22
CA GLN A 185 -11.04 -7.66 -4.99
C GLN A 185 -9.83 -6.98 -4.35
N ILE A 186 -10.08 -6.22 -3.29
CA ILE A 186 -9.02 -5.68 -2.45
C ILE A 186 -8.49 -6.84 -1.60
N GLY A 187 -7.21 -7.16 -1.79
CA GLY A 187 -6.49 -8.17 -1.03
C GLY A 187 -6.01 -7.63 0.31
N GLU A 188 -4.95 -8.25 0.82
CA GLU A 188 -4.42 -7.94 2.14
C GLU A 188 -3.67 -6.58 2.22
N CYS A 189 -3.55 -6.08 3.45
CA CYS A 189 -2.73 -4.92 3.75
C CYS A 189 -1.25 -5.32 3.66
N VAL A 190 -0.52 -4.66 2.75
CA VAL A 190 0.89 -4.93 2.47
C VAL A 190 1.81 -4.10 3.34
N ALA A 191 1.44 -2.85 3.65
CA ALA A 191 2.24 -1.96 4.50
C ALA A 191 1.40 -0.89 5.19
N ILE A 192 1.88 -0.44 6.36
CA ILE A 192 1.30 0.67 7.11
C ILE A 192 2.40 1.71 7.38
N TRP A 193 2.11 2.97 7.06
CA TRP A 193 3.01 4.09 7.20
C TRP A 193 2.39 5.17 8.08
N TRP A 194 3.19 5.74 8.95
CA TRP A 194 2.78 6.72 9.94
C TRP A 194 3.50 8.04 9.73
N ARG A 195 2.73 9.13 9.78
CA ARG A 195 3.23 10.50 9.77
C ARG A 195 3.13 11.08 11.18
N PRO A 196 4.23 11.33 11.90
CA PRO A 196 4.18 11.83 13.27
C PRO A 196 3.86 13.33 13.36
N ASN A 197 4.32 14.13 12.40
CA ASN A 197 4.26 15.59 12.40
C ASN A 197 3.61 16.15 11.12
N PHE A 198 3.32 17.46 11.06
CA PHE A 198 2.81 18.13 9.86
C PHE A 198 3.94 18.41 8.84
N GLU A 199 4.66 17.35 8.48
CA GLU A 199 5.79 17.34 7.56
C GLU A 199 5.56 16.26 6.50
N THR A 200 6.46 16.12 5.54
CA THR A 200 6.35 15.14 4.44
C THR A 200 6.89 13.75 4.78
N ILE A 201 7.71 13.63 5.82
CA ILE A 201 8.35 12.37 6.24
C ILE A 201 7.31 11.39 6.82
N MET A 202 7.46 10.11 6.49
CA MET A 202 6.66 9.00 7.03
C MET A 202 7.58 7.84 7.45
N TYR A 203 7.11 7.03 8.39
CA TYR A 203 7.84 5.89 8.94
C TYR A 203 6.99 4.61 8.81
N PRO A 204 7.59 3.43 8.54
CA PRO A 204 6.87 2.16 8.45
C PRO A 204 6.47 1.58 9.83
N TYR A 205 6.47 2.42 10.87
CA TYR A 205 6.06 2.12 12.24
C TYR A 205 5.63 3.44 12.90
N CYS A 206 4.87 3.38 14.00
CA CYS A 206 4.60 4.56 14.81
C CYS A 206 5.84 4.85 15.68
N PRO A 207 6.52 6.00 15.55
CA PRO A 207 7.73 6.27 16.33
C PRO A 207 7.47 6.30 17.84
N PRO A 208 8.46 5.97 18.69
CA PRO A 208 8.33 6.04 20.14
C PRO A 208 7.87 7.42 20.62
N HIS A 209 7.07 7.44 21.69
CA HIS A 209 6.51 8.65 22.32
C HIS A 209 5.50 9.45 21.46
N ILE A 210 5.21 9.02 20.22
CA ILE A 210 4.17 9.62 19.39
C ILE A 210 2.81 9.02 19.75
N THR A 211 2.06 9.70 20.61
CA THR A 211 0.69 9.30 20.99
C THR A 211 -0.39 9.80 20.01
N LYS A 212 -0.08 10.83 19.24
CA LYS A 212 -1.01 11.56 18.35
C LYS A 212 -0.43 11.75 16.95
N PRO A 213 -0.27 10.66 16.16
CA PRO A 213 0.17 10.76 14.77
C PRO A 213 -0.83 11.54 13.91
N LYS A 214 -0.34 12.18 12.84
CA LYS A 214 -1.13 13.06 11.96
C LYS A 214 -1.78 12.32 10.80
N GLU A 215 -1.12 11.27 10.30
CA GLU A 215 -1.65 10.43 9.24
C GLU A 215 -1.24 8.97 9.43
N CYS A 216 -2.19 8.06 9.22
CA CYS A 216 -1.95 6.64 9.02
C CYS A 216 -2.30 6.30 7.57
N LYS A 217 -1.33 5.80 6.82
CA LYS A 217 -1.47 5.40 5.42
C LYS A 217 -1.32 3.89 5.30
N LYS A 218 -2.29 3.24 4.66
CA LYS A 218 -2.30 1.79 4.45
C LYS A 218 -2.22 1.48 2.96
N LEU A 219 -1.37 0.53 2.60
CA LEU A 219 -1.21 0.05 1.23
C LEU A 219 -1.85 -1.32 1.14
N PHE A 220 -2.72 -1.53 0.17
CA PHE A 220 -3.40 -2.79 -0.07
C PHE A 220 -3.03 -3.33 -1.45
N LEU A 221 -2.86 -4.64 -1.54
CA LEU A 221 -2.78 -5.31 -2.83
C LEU A 221 -4.18 -5.31 -3.46
N VAL A 222 -4.29 -4.96 -4.75
CA VAL A 222 -5.55 -4.98 -5.48
C VAL A 222 -5.44 -6.04 -6.57
N HIS A 223 -6.30 -7.06 -6.49
CA HIS A 223 -6.36 -8.11 -7.50
C HIS A 223 -7.13 -7.59 -8.71
N LEU A 224 -6.43 -7.47 -9.84
CA LEU A 224 -7.02 -7.14 -11.13
C LEU A 224 -7.66 -8.38 -11.75
N SER A 225 -8.73 -8.15 -12.51
CA SER A 225 -9.26 -9.14 -13.43
C SER A 225 -8.32 -9.31 -14.64
N GLU A 226 -8.52 -10.37 -15.43
CA GLU A 226 -7.73 -10.62 -16.64
C GLU A 226 -7.79 -9.46 -17.64
N ARG A 227 -8.95 -8.78 -17.73
CA ARG A 227 -9.16 -7.64 -18.62
C ARG A 227 -9.94 -6.54 -17.92
N GLU A 228 -9.35 -5.34 -17.88
CA GLU A 228 -9.99 -4.14 -17.33
C GLU A 228 -9.78 -2.92 -18.23
N TYR A 229 -10.70 -1.97 -18.09
CA TYR A 229 -10.65 -0.67 -18.75
C TYR A 229 -10.41 0.43 -17.71
N PHE A 230 -9.33 1.19 -17.88
CA PHE A 230 -8.93 2.29 -17.02
C PHE A 230 -9.17 3.63 -17.74
N ALA A 231 -10.04 4.48 -17.18
CA ALA A 231 -10.22 5.85 -17.63
C ALA A 231 -9.35 6.82 -16.81
N VAL A 232 -8.23 7.24 -17.39
CA VAL A 232 -7.22 8.08 -16.73
C VAL A 232 -7.53 9.57 -16.96
N PRO A 233 -7.52 10.42 -15.91
CA PRO A 233 -7.71 11.86 -16.08
C PRO A 233 -6.65 12.46 -17.01
N LYS A 234 -7.05 13.32 -17.96
CA LYS A 234 -6.16 13.92 -18.99
C LYS A 234 -4.92 14.64 -18.44
N ASN A 235 -4.97 15.13 -17.20
CA ASN A 235 -3.85 15.79 -16.53
C ASN A 235 -2.88 14.84 -15.81
N LEU A 236 -3.11 13.52 -15.93
CA LEU A 236 -2.31 12.45 -15.35
C LEU A 236 -1.91 11.45 -16.43
N LYS A 237 -0.79 10.77 -16.22
CA LYS A 237 -0.41 9.59 -17.00
C LYS A 237 -0.46 8.36 -16.10
N LEU A 238 -0.88 7.23 -16.63
CA LEU A 238 -0.79 5.95 -15.94
C LEU A 238 0.41 5.20 -16.49
N LEU A 239 1.38 4.91 -15.62
CA LEU A 239 2.63 4.22 -15.97
C LEU A 239 2.62 2.82 -15.37
N ALA A 240 3.07 1.83 -16.14
CA ALA A 240 3.47 0.53 -15.60
C ALA A 240 4.97 0.60 -15.29
N VAL A 241 5.35 0.60 -14.01
CA VAL A 241 6.75 0.74 -13.59
C VAL A 241 7.26 -0.61 -13.05
N PRO A 242 8.34 -1.18 -13.61
CA PRO A 242 8.88 -2.47 -13.16
C PRO A 242 9.42 -2.38 -11.74
N LEU A 243 9.37 -3.50 -11.00
CA LEU A 243 9.84 -3.53 -9.61
C LEU A 243 11.31 -3.12 -9.46
N PHE A 244 12.18 -3.45 -10.42
CA PHE A 244 13.60 -3.08 -10.36
C PHE A 244 13.83 -1.56 -10.48
N GLU A 245 12.97 -0.81 -11.18
CA GLU A 245 13.10 0.65 -11.30
C GLU A 245 12.68 1.36 -10.00
N LEU A 246 11.75 0.74 -9.26
CA LEU A 246 11.27 1.24 -7.97
C LEU A 246 12.26 0.95 -6.84
N TYR A 247 12.90 -0.22 -6.86
CA TYR A 247 13.74 -0.71 -5.77
C TYR A 247 14.85 0.30 -5.43
N ASP A 248 14.86 0.74 -4.16
CA ASP A 248 15.84 1.67 -3.59
C ASP A 248 15.92 3.05 -4.29
N ASN A 249 14.91 3.39 -5.12
CA ASN A 249 14.86 4.66 -5.84
C ASN A 249 14.02 5.71 -5.11
N VAL A 250 14.45 6.03 -3.88
CA VAL A 250 13.76 6.99 -2.99
C VAL A 250 13.73 8.39 -3.60
N GLN A 251 14.75 8.78 -4.36
CA GLN A 251 14.85 10.11 -4.96
C GLN A 251 13.71 10.38 -5.95
N ARG A 252 13.35 9.38 -6.77
CA ARG A 252 12.31 9.54 -7.79
C ARG A 252 10.91 9.18 -7.29
N TYR A 253 10.78 8.11 -6.50
CA TYR A 253 9.48 7.56 -6.12
C TYR A 253 9.09 7.83 -4.65
N GLY A 254 10.01 8.37 -3.85
CA GLY A 254 9.81 8.55 -2.42
C GLY A 254 9.86 7.24 -1.63
N PRO A 255 9.97 7.32 -0.29
CA PRO A 255 10.28 6.16 0.56
C PRO A 255 9.18 5.10 0.59
N VAL A 256 7.93 5.50 0.36
CA VAL A 256 6.78 4.57 0.39
C VAL A 256 6.77 3.68 -0.85
N ILE A 257 6.95 4.26 -2.04
CA ILE A 257 6.85 3.51 -3.30
C ILE A 257 8.12 2.70 -3.55
N SER A 258 9.30 3.27 -3.25
CA SER A 258 10.59 2.60 -3.49
C SER A 258 10.82 1.35 -2.64
N THR A 259 10.03 1.16 -1.59
CA THR A 259 10.10 0.00 -0.69
C THR A 259 9.05 -1.07 -0.99
N ILE A 260 8.14 -0.83 -1.95
CA ILE A 260 7.12 -1.81 -2.34
C ILE A 260 7.73 -3.13 -2.82
N PRO A 261 8.82 -3.16 -3.61
CA PRO A 261 9.42 -4.43 -4.01
C PRO A 261 9.78 -5.35 -2.83
N GLN A 262 10.31 -4.77 -1.74
CA GLN A 262 10.61 -5.50 -0.51
C GLN A 262 9.32 -6.06 0.14
N GLN A 263 8.25 -5.27 0.17
CA GLN A 263 6.98 -5.72 0.75
C GLN A 263 6.27 -6.79 -0.08
N LEU A 264 6.46 -6.75 -1.40
CA LEU A 264 5.90 -7.74 -2.31
C LEU A 264 6.73 -9.03 -2.40
N SER A 265 7.97 -9.06 -1.90
CA SER A 265 8.86 -10.22 -1.97
C SER A 265 8.32 -11.50 -1.32
N ARG A 266 7.34 -11.37 -0.40
CA ARG A 266 6.69 -12.51 0.27
C ARG A 266 5.62 -13.21 -0.58
N PHE A 267 5.17 -12.59 -1.66
CA PHE A 267 4.13 -13.13 -2.55
C PHE A 267 4.75 -13.96 -3.67
N GLN A 268 4.05 -15.01 -4.08
CA GLN A 268 4.40 -15.77 -5.28
C GLN A 268 3.60 -15.21 -6.46
N PHE A 269 4.27 -14.63 -7.45
CA PHE A 269 3.60 -14.15 -8.64
C PHE A 269 3.31 -15.30 -9.60
N ASN A 270 2.04 -15.46 -9.96
CA ASN A 270 1.60 -16.34 -11.03
C ASN A 270 1.42 -15.49 -12.30
N MET A 271 2.42 -15.54 -13.18
CA MET A 271 2.45 -14.80 -14.44
C MET A 271 1.55 -15.51 -15.46
N ILE A 272 0.34 -15.00 -15.64
CA ILE A 272 -0.61 -15.57 -16.58
C ILE A 272 -0.27 -15.04 -17.97
N HIS A 273 -0.11 -15.93 -18.93
CA HIS A 273 0.13 -15.60 -20.33
C HIS A 273 -1.22 -15.46 -21.08
N ALA A 274 -1.26 -14.55 -22.05
CA ALA A 274 -2.41 -14.37 -22.93
C ALA A 274 -2.47 -15.44 -24.02
#